data_AF-A0A3B9LFD0-F1
#
_entry.id   AF-A0A3B9LFD0-F1
#
_cell.length_a   1.000
_cell.length_b   1.000
_cell.length_c   1.000
_cell.angle_alpha   90.00
_cell.angle_beta   90.00
_cell.angle_gamma   90.00
#
_symmetry.space_group_name_H-M   'P 1'
#
loop_
_entity.id
_entity.type
_entity.pdbx_description
1 polymer ?
#
loop_
_entity_poly.entity_id
_entity_poly.type
_entity_poly.pdbx_seq_one_letter_code
_entity_poly.pdbx_strand_id
1 'polypeptide(L)'
;KLHAQSGRWDFLTGAPAAIYHLSRDGFKLAVSDGSEETGIPVHSTRMILVDRHGEIRGYYEATEADAVTKLLADTSHLLREQPK
;
A
#
# COMPACT_ATOMS: atom_id res chain seq x y z
N LYS A 1 0.24 1.02 -22.58
CA LYS A 1 -0.17 1.61 -21.27
C LYS A 1 -0.75 0.48 -20.43
N LEU A 2 -0.47 0.46 -19.12
CA LEU A 2 -1.07 -0.54 -18.24
C LEU A 2 -2.60 -0.29 -18.19
N HIS A 3 -3.41 -1.30 -18.48
CA HIS A 3 -4.86 -1.19 -18.64
C HIS A 3 -5.58 -1.20 -17.28
N ALA A 4 -5.32 -0.19 -16.44
CA ALA A 4 -5.99 -0.04 -15.15
C ALA A 4 -7.49 0.20 -15.34
N GLN A 5 -8.32 -0.52 -14.58
CA GLN A 5 -9.76 -0.30 -14.54
C GLN A 5 -10.08 0.77 -13.49
N SER A 6 -10.37 2.00 -13.92
CA SER A 6 -10.69 3.10 -13.01
C SER A 6 -11.86 2.75 -12.08
N GLY A 7 -11.76 3.17 -10.81
CA GLY A 7 -12.72 2.80 -9.76
C GLY A 7 -12.49 1.40 -9.16
N ARG A 8 -11.56 0.62 -9.71
CA ARG A 8 -11.05 -0.63 -9.11
C ARG A 8 -9.56 -0.58 -8.85
N TRP A 9 -8.80 -0.07 -9.83
CA TRP A 9 -7.36 0.08 -9.79
C TRP A 9 -6.97 1.42 -10.38
N ASP A 10 -6.21 2.18 -9.59
CA ASP A 10 -5.49 3.36 -10.06
C ASP A 10 -4.00 3.07 -9.91
N PHE A 11 -3.27 3.09 -11.03
CA PHE A 11 -1.83 2.93 -11.02
C PHE A 11 -1.17 4.30 -11.00
N LEU A 12 -0.43 4.57 -9.94
CA LEU A 12 0.25 5.84 -9.72
C LEU A 12 1.75 5.69 -10.02
N THR A 13 2.33 6.74 -10.57
CA THR A 13 3.76 6.87 -10.83
C THR A 13 4.15 8.34 -10.74
N GLY A 14 5.46 8.64 -10.78
CA GLY A 14 5.95 10.00 -10.65
C GLY A 14 7.46 10.07 -10.58
N ALA A 15 7.99 11.21 -10.14
CA ALA A 15 9.42 11.39 -9.92
C ALA A 15 9.91 10.41 -8.83
N PRO A 16 11.12 9.81 -8.97
CA PRO A 16 11.64 8.85 -8.00
C PRO A 16 11.61 9.37 -6.56
N ALA A 17 12.02 10.62 -6.32
CA ALA A 17 12.00 11.23 -4.99
C ALA A 17 10.60 11.25 -4.34
N ALA A 18 9.54 11.52 -5.14
CA ALA A 18 8.16 11.51 -4.65
C ALA A 18 7.70 10.09 -4.28
N ILE A 19 8.10 9.08 -5.07
CA ILE A 19 7.80 7.68 -4.78
C ILE A 19 8.53 7.23 -3.50
N TYR A 20 9.81 7.57 -3.33
CA TYR A 20 10.56 7.23 -2.12
C TYR A 20 10.00 7.90 -0.87
N HIS A 21 9.69 9.20 -0.94
CA HIS A 21 9.05 9.92 0.17
C HIS A 21 7.68 9.33 0.51
N LEU A 22 6.85 9.01 -0.49
CA LEU A 22 5.55 8.38 -0.23
C LEU A 22 5.70 7.00 0.44
N SER A 23 6.64 6.18 -0.01
CA SER A 23 6.88 4.86 0.56
C SER A 23 7.42 4.92 2.00
N ARG A 24 8.43 5.76 2.26
CA ARG A 24 9.07 5.92 3.58
C ARG A 24 8.18 6.69 4.56
N ASP A 25 7.74 7.88 4.16
CA ASP A 25 7.12 8.83 5.07
C ASP A 25 5.60 8.73 5.07
N GLY A 26 4.98 8.39 3.94
CA GLY A 26 3.54 8.17 3.85
C GLY A 26 3.15 6.80 4.39
N PHE A 27 3.61 5.75 3.71
CA PHE A 27 3.22 4.37 4.01
C PHE A 27 4.03 3.69 5.12
N LYS A 28 5.10 4.33 5.61
CA LYS A 28 5.98 3.79 6.67
C LYS A 28 6.50 2.39 6.34
N LEU A 29 6.72 2.11 5.06
CA LEU A 29 7.34 0.86 4.63
C LEU A 29 8.83 0.95 4.94
N ALA A 30 9.35 -0.07 5.62
CA ALA A 30 10.78 -0.23 5.81
C ALA A 30 11.42 -0.28 4.42
N VAL A 31 12.11 0.78 4.04
CA VAL A 31 12.98 0.75 2.88
C VAL A 31 14.20 -0.01 3.34
N SER A 32 14.35 -1.24 2.86
CA SER A 32 15.58 -2.02 3.06
C SER A 32 16.77 -1.09 2.86
N ASP A 33 17.73 -1.14 3.78
CA ASP A 33 19.01 -0.40 3.75
C ASP A 33 19.91 -0.81 2.56
N GLY A 34 19.34 -1.48 1.55
CA GLY A 34 19.93 -1.69 0.25
C GLY A 34 20.19 -0.35 -0.39
N SER A 35 21.42 0.11 -0.17
CA SER A 35 22.08 1.28 -0.71
C SER A 35 21.26 1.98 -1.82
N GLU A 36 20.89 3.23 -1.55
CA GLU A 36 20.42 4.19 -2.57
C GLU A 36 21.36 4.23 -3.81
N GLU A 37 22.57 3.71 -3.63
CA GLU A 37 23.66 3.46 -4.56
C GLU A 37 23.35 2.51 -5.74
N THR A 38 22.34 1.65 -5.67
CA THR A 38 22.04 0.70 -6.79
C THR A 38 20.88 1.11 -7.70
N GLY A 39 20.12 2.16 -7.37
CA GLY A 39 19.05 2.67 -8.23
C GLY A 39 17.84 1.73 -8.42
N ILE A 40 17.74 0.65 -7.64
CA ILE A 40 16.61 -0.29 -7.69
C ILE A 40 15.52 0.20 -6.72
N PRO A 41 14.25 0.35 -7.16
CA PRO A 41 13.17 0.68 -6.25
C PRO A 41 12.99 -0.43 -5.21
N VAL A 42 12.94 -0.07 -3.93
CA VAL A 42 12.60 -1.03 -2.88
C VAL A 42 11.11 -1.36 -2.99
N HIS A 43 10.82 -2.64 -3.16
CA HIS A 43 9.46 -3.17 -3.26
C HIS A 43 9.08 -3.91 -1.99
N SER A 44 7.86 -3.70 -1.50
CA SER A 44 7.27 -4.47 -0.40
C SER A 44 6.24 -5.44 -0.95
N THR A 45 6.14 -6.61 -0.33
CA THR A 45 5.06 -7.60 -0.53
C THR A 45 3.78 -7.25 0.24
N ARG A 46 3.78 -6.13 0.98
CA ARG A 46 2.65 -5.76 1.83
C ARG A 46 1.55 -5.02 1.07
N MET A 47 0.31 -5.37 1.36
CA MET A 47 -0.86 -4.54 1.13
C MET A 47 -1.13 -3.68 2.37
N ILE A 48 -1.60 -2.45 2.16
CA ILE A 48 -1.89 -1.49 3.23
C ILE A 48 -3.35 -1.06 3.11
N LEU A 49 -4.10 -1.20 4.20
CA LEU A 49 -5.47 -0.71 4.29
C LEU A 49 -5.44 0.73 4.81
N VAL A 50 -5.98 1.67 4.03
CA VAL A 50 -6.08 3.09 4.39
C VAL A 50 -7.56 3.48 4.39
N ASP A 51 -8.00 4.25 5.39
CA ASP A 51 -9.39 4.67 5.51
C ASP A 51 -9.70 6.00 4.78
N ARG A 52 -10.95 6.48 4.90
CA ARG A 52 -11.42 7.70 4.23
C ARG A 52 -10.75 8.98 4.73
N HIS A 53 -10.17 8.95 5.93
CA HIS A 53 -9.46 10.09 6.53
C HIS A 53 -7.96 10.05 6.19
N GLY A 54 -7.50 9.05 5.44
CA GLY A 54 -6.11 8.86 5.10
C GLY A 54 -5.30 8.14 6.19
N GLU A 55 -5.96 7.52 7.17
CA GLU A 55 -5.29 6.79 8.24
C GLU A 55 -4.98 5.35 7.82
N ILE A 56 -3.76 4.90 8.12
CA ILE A 56 -3.37 3.51 7.93
C ILE A 56 -4.03 2.66 9.01
N ARG A 57 -4.82 1.67 8.57
CA ARG A 57 -5.56 0.75 9.44
C ARG A 57 -4.85 -0.58 9.65
N GLY A 58 -3.96 -0.97 8.73
CA GLY A 58 -3.20 -2.20 8.83
C GLY A 58 -2.27 -2.47 7.66
N TYR A 59 -1.34 -3.38 7.90
CA TYR A 59 -0.39 -3.94 6.92
C TYR A 59 -0.57 -5.44 6.84
N TYR A 60 -0.54 -5.99 5.63
CA TYR A 60 -0.86 -7.39 5.37
C TYR A 60 0.15 -7.97 4.37
N GLU A 61 0.81 -9.07 4.69
CA GLU A 61 1.68 -9.75 3.72
C GLU A 61 0.83 -10.41 2.63
N ALA A 62 0.88 -9.90 1.39
CA ALA A 62 0.00 -10.38 0.33
C ALA A 62 0.37 -11.78 -0.19
N THR A 63 1.51 -12.32 0.23
CA THR A 63 1.93 -13.70 -0.09
C THR A 63 1.32 -14.74 0.86
N GLU A 64 0.75 -14.31 2.00
CA GLU A 64 0.20 -15.20 3.03
C GLU A 64 -1.33 -15.22 2.98
N ALA A 65 -1.92 -16.40 2.77
CA ALA A 65 -3.37 -16.55 2.59
C ALA A 65 -4.19 -16.05 3.82
N ASP A 66 -3.68 -16.30 5.03
CA ASP A 66 -4.31 -15.85 6.26
C ASP A 66 -4.30 -14.32 6.40
N ALA A 67 -3.22 -13.67 5.96
CA ALA A 67 -3.13 -12.22 5.97
C ALA A 67 -4.10 -11.58 4.96
N VAL A 68 -4.26 -12.18 3.78
CA VAL A 68 -5.28 -11.75 2.79
C VAL A 68 -6.70 -11.94 3.33
N THR A 69 -6.97 -13.07 4.00
CA THR A 69 -8.25 -13.33 4.65
C THR A 69 -8.56 -12.27 5.71
N LYS A 70 -7.54 -11.92 6.52
CA LYS A 70 -7.66 -10.86 7.52
C LYS A 70 -7.90 -9.48 6.89
N LEU A 71 -7.19 -9.14 5.81
CA LEU A 71 -7.40 -7.87 5.09
C LEU A 71 -8.86 -7.71 4.65
N LEU A 72 -9.47 -8.77 4.10
CA LEU A 72 -10.88 -8.74 3.68
C LEU A 72 -11.84 -8.54 4.85
N ALA A 73 -11.59 -9.23 5.98
CA ALA A 73 -12.39 -9.11 7.19
C ALA A 73 -12.30 -7.69 7.78
N ASP A 74 -11.09 -7.14 7.90
CA ASP A 74 -10.85 -5.79 8.42
C ASP A 74 -11.44 -4.72 7.50
N THR A 75 -11.34 -4.90 6.18
CA THR A 75 -11.98 -4.01 5.20
C THR A 75 -13.50 -4.00 5.38
N SER A 76 -14.11 -5.16 5.58
CA SER A 76 -15.56 -5.28 5.81
C SER A 76 -15.98 -4.63 7.13
N HIS A 77 -15.13 -4.71 8.16
CA HIS A 77 -15.36 -4.03 9.44
C HIS A 77 -15.29 -2.51 9.27
N LEU A 78 -14.24 -2.01 8.62
CA LEU A 78 -14.04 -0.58 8.38
C LEU A 78 -15.19 0.05 7.60
N LEU A 79 -15.74 -0.65 6.60
CA LEU A 79 -16.90 -0.19 5.84
C LEU A 79 -18.18 -0.07 6.68
N ARG A 80 -18.31 -0.84 7.77
CA ARG A 80 -19.42 -0.71 8.72
C ARG A 80 -19.19 0.40 9.73
N GLU A 81 -17.95 0.61 10.16
CA GLU A 81 -17.56 1.71 11.05
C GLU A 81 -17.69 3.08 10.36
N GLN A 82 -17.39 3.14 9.06
CA GLN A 82 -17.40 4.37 8.26
C GLN A 82 -18.34 4.23 7.04
N PRO A 83 -19.68 4.20 7.26
CA PRO A 83 -20.64 4.21 6.18
C PRO A 83 -20.46 5.47 5.31
N LYS A 84 -20.85 5.36 4.03
CA LYS A 84 -20.75 6.46 3.07
C LYS A 84 -21.54 7.69 3.51
#